data_AF-A0A5J4PPK9-F1
#
_entry.id   AF-A0A5J4PPK9-F1
#
_cell.length_a   1.000
_cell.length_b   1.000
_cell.length_c   1.000
_cell.angle_alpha   90.00
_cell.angle_beta   90.00
_cell.angle_gamma   90.00
#
_symmetry.space_group_name_H-M   'P 1'
#
loop_
_entity.id
_entity.type
_entity.pdbx_description
1 polymer ?
#
loop_
_entity_poly.entity_id
_entity_poly.type
_entity_poly.pdbx_seq_one_letter_code
_entity_poly.pdbx_strand_id
1 'polypeptide(L)'
;MGGQTVRYLDEWETINMKDFIQQGFTLQWKDNQSVNNLQRQLKTTKYRGTQEEAKEQKIMQEEELKENIVIPIKKEQIKWYNPTFMIKKANGKWRKILDGKALNKQIADFHFKMHDSIEVKQTIRPGDWGTSLDLTSAFHHLIVQ
;
A
#
# COMPACT_ATOMS: atom_id res chain seq x y z
N MET A 1 13.46 11.29 -2.99
CA MET A 1 12.73 11.90 -4.12
C MET A 1 11.42 11.13 -4.29
N GLY A 2 10.39 11.51 -3.52
CA GLY A 2 9.05 10.93 -3.66
C GLY A 2 8.31 11.66 -4.78
N GLY A 3 8.48 11.20 -6.02
CA GLY A 3 7.72 11.72 -7.15
C GLY A 3 6.30 11.16 -7.09
N GLN A 4 5.34 11.94 -6.60
CA GLN A 4 3.93 11.60 -6.72
C GLN A 4 3.62 11.41 -8.22
N THR A 5 2.97 10.31 -8.59
CA THR A 5 2.67 9.97 -10.01
C THR A 5 1.94 11.10 -10.74
N VAL A 6 1.19 11.90 -10.00
CA VAL A 6 0.51 13.14 -10.41
C VAL A 6 1.44 14.22 -10.96
N ARG A 7 2.76 14.16 -10.72
CA ARG A 7 3.70 15.15 -11.27
C ARG A 7 3.91 14.99 -12.78
N TYR A 8 3.67 13.79 -13.31
CA TYR A 8 3.97 13.41 -14.69
C TYR A 8 2.70 13.05 -15.46
N LEU A 9 1.61 13.80 -15.23
CA LEU A 9 0.30 13.48 -15.82
C LEU A 9 0.31 13.49 -17.34
N ASP A 10 1.09 14.37 -17.95
CA ASP A 10 1.22 14.47 -19.41
C ASP A 10 1.88 13.20 -19.96
N GLU A 11 2.89 12.65 -19.28
CA GLU A 11 3.49 11.36 -19.64
C GLU A 11 2.52 10.20 -19.45
N TRP A 12 1.74 10.19 -18.36
CA TRP A 12 0.71 9.17 -18.14
C TRP A 12 -0.44 9.24 -19.14
N GLU A 13 -0.72 10.41 -19.71
CA GLU A 13 -1.71 10.61 -20.78
C GLU A 13 -1.31 9.86 -22.05
N THR A 14 -0.01 9.80 -22.36
CA THR A 14 0.49 9.11 -23.57
C THR A 14 0.16 7.62 -23.61
N ILE A 15 -0.13 7.02 -22.45
CA ILE A 15 -0.54 5.61 -22.30
C ILE A 15 -1.98 5.46 -21.78
N ASN A 16 -2.80 6.51 -21.85
CA ASN A 16 -4.20 6.54 -21.39
C ASN A 16 -4.39 6.24 -19.89
N MET A 17 -3.40 6.57 -19.05
CA MET A 17 -3.45 6.31 -17.60
C MET A 17 -3.71 7.57 -16.75
N LYS A 18 -3.77 8.75 -17.35
CA LYS A 18 -3.96 10.04 -16.66
C LYS A 18 -5.15 10.02 -15.70
N ASP A 19 -6.33 9.60 -16.18
CA ASP A 19 -7.54 9.53 -15.37
C ASP A 19 -7.38 8.60 -14.16
N PHE A 20 -6.76 7.43 -14.35
CA PHE A 20 -6.49 6.50 -13.26
C PHE A 20 -5.54 7.09 -12.23
N ILE A 21 -4.48 7.78 -12.66
CA ILE A 21 -3.52 8.41 -11.75
C ILE A 21 -4.16 9.56 -10.96
N GLN A 22 -5.08 10.31 -11.57
CA GLN A 22 -5.77 11.41 -10.89
C GLN A 22 -6.88 10.94 -9.96
N GLN A 23 -7.72 9.99 -10.41
CA GLN A 23 -8.80 9.44 -9.59
C GLN A 23 -8.22 8.59 -8.45
N GLY A 24 -7.17 7.83 -8.72
CA GLY A 24 -6.61 6.88 -7.78
C GLY A 24 -7.38 5.55 -7.78
N PHE A 25 -6.92 4.65 -6.93
CA PHE A 25 -7.43 3.30 -6.82
C PHE A 25 -8.63 3.23 -5.86
N THR A 26 -9.75 2.69 -6.33
CA THR A 26 -10.91 2.39 -5.49
C THR A 26 -11.00 0.90 -5.21
N LEU A 27 -11.09 0.54 -3.93
CA LEU A 27 -11.29 -0.84 -3.50
C LEU A 27 -12.64 -1.37 -3.98
N GLN A 28 -12.62 -2.54 -4.63
CA GLN A 28 -13.83 -3.27 -4.98
C GLN A 28 -14.13 -4.30 -3.89
N TRP A 29 -15.35 -4.26 -3.36
CA TRP A 29 -15.82 -5.20 -2.35
C TRP A 29 -16.18 -6.54 -3.01
N LYS A 30 -15.94 -7.63 -2.28
CA LYS A 30 -16.29 -8.98 -2.74
C LYS A 30 -17.80 -9.14 -2.97
N ASP A 31 -18.60 -8.57 -2.08
CA ASP A 31 -20.06 -8.58 -2.14
C ASP A 31 -20.69 -7.42 -1.34
N ASN A 32 -22.01 -7.26 -1.44
CA ASN A 32 -22.75 -6.20 -0.74
C ASN A 32 -22.76 -6.36 0.80
N GLN A 33 -22.33 -7.51 1.33
CA GLN A 33 -22.26 -7.76 2.77
C GLN A 33 -20.87 -7.46 3.35
N SER A 34 -19.86 -7.27 2.50
CA SER A 34 -18.45 -7.19 2.86
C SER A 34 -18.15 -6.11 3.91
N VAL A 35 -18.69 -4.90 3.73
CA VAL A 35 -18.53 -3.80 4.70
C VAL A 35 -19.19 -4.14 6.04
N ASN A 36 -20.40 -4.70 6.01
CA ASN A 36 -21.12 -5.10 7.23
C ASN A 36 -20.38 -6.20 7.99
N ASN A 37 -19.78 -7.15 7.27
CA ASN A 37 -18.98 -8.23 7.85
C ASN A 37 -17.75 -7.70 8.58
N LEU A 38 -17.07 -6.68 8.03
CA LEU A 38 -15.99 -5.98 8.72
C LEU A 38 -16.51 -5.25 9.95
N GLN A 39 -17.55 -4.43 9.82
CA GLN A 39 -18.06 -3.65 10.94
C GLN A 39 -18.51 -4.50 12.13
N ARG A 40 -19.09 -5.69 11.89
CA ARG A 40 -19.44 -6.66 12.95
C ARG A 40 -18.23 -7.19 13.72
N GLN A 41 -17.07 -7.25 13.07
CA GLN A 41 -15.81 -7.70 13.67
C GLN A 41 -15.02 -6.55 14.31
N LEU A 42 -15.50 -5.30 14.17
CA LEU A 42 -14.79 -4.12 14.64
C LEU A 42 -14.68 -4.16 16.16
N LYS A 43 -13.49 -4.49 16.66
CA LYS A 43 -13.15 -4.44 18.08
C LYS A 43 -12.03 -3.44 18.26
N THR A 44 -12.31 -2.35 18.99
CA THR A 44 -11.25 -1.45 19.44
C THR A 44 -10.34 -2.22 20.37
N THR A 45 -9.16 -2.60 19.87
CA THR A 45 -8.16 -3.32 20.65
C THR A 45 -7.09 -2.32 21.07
N LYS A 46 -6.69 -2.35 22.34
CA LYS A 46 -5.55 -1.55 22.79
C LYS A 46 -4.29 -2.02 22.06
N TYR A 47 -3.42 -1.09 21.69
CA TYR A 47 -2.11 -1.41 21.15
C TYR A 47 -1.33 -2.29 22.15
N ARG A 48 -0.71 -3.36 21.66
CA ARG A 48 0.01 -4.36 22.48
C ARG A 48 1.51 -4.43 22.16
N GLY A 49 2.12 -3.31 21.80
CA GLY A 49 3.56 -3.23 21.58
C GLY A 49 4.35 -2.77 22.79
N THR A 50 5.67 -2.94 22.73
CA THR A 50 6.61 -2.41 23.73
C THR A 50 6.69 -0.88 23.67
N GLN A 51 7.31 -0.26 24.68
CA GLN A 51 7.57 1.18 24.65
C GLN A 51 8.48 1.61 23.49
N GLU A 52 9.46 0.78 23.12
CA GLU A 52 10.35 1.03 21.98
C GLU A 52 9.55 1.00 20.67
N GLU A 53 8.73 -0.03 20.47
CA GLU A 53 7.86 -0.16 19.30
C GLU A 53 6.88 0.99 19.18
N ALA A 54 6.28 1.44 20.28
CA ALA A 54 5.34 2.56 20.28
C ALA A 54 6.03 3.89 19.89
N LYS A 55 7.27 4.12 20.33
CA LYS A 55 8.05 5.30 19.94
C LYS A 55 8.35 5.30 18.45
N GLU A 56 8.82 4.18 17.93
CA GLU A 56 9.18 4.02 16.52
C GLU A 56 7.95 4.11 15.61
N GLN A 57 6.83 3.53 16.04
CA GLN A 57 5.56 3.68 15.33
C GLN A 57 5.14 5.15 15.25
N LYS A 58 5.30 5.92 16.34
CA LYS A 58 4.96 7.34 16.36
C LYS A 58 5.84 8.15 15.39
N ILE A 59 7.15 7.89 15.38
CA ILE A 59 8.09 8.54 14.45
C ILE A 59 7.70 8.25 13.00
N MET A 60 7.46 6.97 12.65
CA MET A 60 7.01 6.62 11.29
C MET A 60 5.69 7.28 10.90
N GLN A 61 4.73 7.36 11.83
CA GLN A 61 3.45 8.00 11.56
C GLN A 61 3.61 9.51 11.29
N GLU A 62 4.49 10.19 12.02
CA GLU A 62 4.81 11.61 11.79
C GLU A 62 5.46 11.83 10.42
N GLU A 63 6.39 10.94 10.01
CA GLU A 63 7.00 10.96 8.68
C GLU A 63 5.98 10.74 7.57
N GLU A 64 5.11 9.74 7.70
CA GLU A 64 4.07 9.44 6.70
C GLU A 64 3.05 10.57 6.54
N LEU A 65 2.71 11.26 7.64
CA LEU A 65 1.88 12.46 7.59
C LEU A 65 2.58 13.59 6.85
N LYS A 66 3.89 13.81 7.12
CA LYS A 66 4.69 14.84 6.47
C LYS A 66 4.86 14.58 4.97
N GLU A 67 4.98 13.31 4.57
CA GLU A 67 5.09 12.89 3.17
C GLU A 67 3.73 12.74 2.46
N ASN A 68 2.62 13.04 3.15
CA ASN A 68 1.24 12.88 2.64
C ASN A 68 0.91 11.45 2.19
N ILE A 69 1.55 10.44 2.80
CA ILE A 69 1.25 9.02 2.58
C ILE A 69 -0.05 8.65 3.28
N VAL A 70 -0.30 9.24 4.45
CA VAL A 70 -1.53 9.07 5.23
C VAL A 70 -2.14 10.41 5.59
N ILE A 71 -3.44 10.44 5.82
CA ILE A 71 -4.18 11.63 6.24
C ILE A 71 -4.88 11.40 7.59
N PRO A 72 -5.04 12.44 8.43
CA PRO A 72 -5.87 12.35 9.61
C PRO A 72 -7.36 12.27 9.22
N ILE A 73 -8.10 11.33 9.80
CA ILE A 73 -9.55 11.19 9.63
C ILE A 73 -10.26 11.26 10.98
N LYS A 74 -11.51 11.76 10.99
CA LYS A 74 -12.32 11.81 12.20
C LYS A 74 -12.81 10.41 12.58
N LYS A 75 -13.02 10.16 13.88
CA LYS A 75 -13.42 8.83 14.38
C LYS A 75 -14.73 8.36 13.74
N GLU A 76 -15.64 9.27 13.47
CA GLU A 76 -16.96 9.00 12.89
C GLU A 76 -16.88 8.56 11.41
N GLN A 77 -15.76 8.87 10.73
CA GLN A 77 -15.50 8.46 9.36
C GLN A 77 -14.87 7.06 9.27
N ILE A 78 -14.44 6.49 10.40
CA ILE A 78 -13.71 5.22 10.42
C ILE A 78 -14.68 4.06 10.20
N LYS A 79 -14.50 3.37 9.07
CA LYS A 79 -15.26 2.15 8.76
C LYS A 79 -14.62 0.88 9.34
N TRP A 80 -13.30 0.88 9.52
CA TRP A 80 -12.54 -0.29 9.93
C TRP A 80 -11.18 0.09 10.54
N TYR A 81 -10.66 -0.72 11.46
CA TYR A 81 -9.30 -0.60 12.00
C TYR A 81 -8.46 -1.82 11.62
N ASN A 82 -7.33 -1.62 10.95
CA ASN A 82 -6.32 -2.65 10.79
C ASN A 82 -5.39 -2.65 12.01
N PRO A 83 -5.20 -3.78 12.71
CA PRO A 83 -4.14 -3.90 13.71
C PRO A 83 -2.79 -3.52 13.09
N THR A 84 -2.02 -2.72 13.81
CA THR A 84 -0.69 -2.28 13.39
C THR A 84 0.33 -2.75 14.42
N PHE A 85 1.48 -3.22 13.97
CA PHE A 85 2.59 -3.58 14.85
C PHE A 85 3.94 -3.34 14.16
N MET A 86 4.99 -3.26 14.98
CA MET A 86 6.36 -2.98 14.53
C MET A 86 7.19 -4.26 14.60
N ILE A 87 8.02 -4.51 13.59
CA ILE A 87 9.01 -5.59 13.60
C ILE A 87 10.39 -5.06 13.25
N LYS A 88 11.45 -5.63 13.84
CA LYS A 88 12.84 -5.39 13.39
C LYS A 88 13.14 -6.28 12.19
N LYS A 89 13.67 -5.69 11.12
CA LYS A 89 14.27 -6.42 10.00
C LYS A 89 15.62 -7.01 10.44
N ALA A 90 16.12 -7.97 9.67
CA ALA A 90 17.46 -8.54 9.88
C ALA A 90 18.58 -7.49 9.86
N ASN A 91 18.40 -6.38 9.14
CA ASN A 91 19.34 -5.26 9.10
C ASN A 91 19.15 -4.24 10.25
N GLY A 92 18.35 -4.56 11.27
CA GLY A 92 18.10 -3.71 12.42
C GLY A 92 17.07 -2.59 12.22
N LYS A 93 16.69 -2.27 10.97
CA LYS A 93 15.67 -1.24 10.70
C LYS A 93 14.29 -1.72 11.13
N TRP A 94 13.48 -0.80 11.63
CA TRP A 94 12.08 -1.05 11.93
C TRP A 94 11.23 -1.15 10.65
N ARG A 95 10.15 -1.93 10.73
CA ARG A 95 9.11 -2.03 9.70
C ARG A 95 7.75 -2.01 10.39
N LYS A 96 6.90 -1.07 9.99
CA LYS A 96 5.48 -1.08 10.32
C LYS A 96 4.74 -2.13 9.49
N ILE A 97 3.92 -2.93 10.13
CA ILE A 97 3.05 -3.93 9.50
C ILE A 97 1.60 -3.58 9.83
N LEU A 98 0.78 -3.50 8.78
CA LEU A 98 -0.68 -3.44 8.87
C LEU A 98 -1.24 -4.85 8.65
N ASP A 99 -1.94 -5.41 9.64
CA ASP A 99 -2.61 -6.71 9.48
C ASP A 99 -3.91 -6.53 8.68
N GLY A 100 -3.78 -6.75 7.37
CA GLY A 100 -4.90 -6.69 6.42
C GLY A 100 -5.68 -8.00 6.27
N LYS A 101 -5.40 -9.07 7.03
CA LYS A 101 -6.01 -10.40 6.78
C LYS A 101 -7.54 -10.39 6.76
N ALA A 102 -8.16 -9.66 7.68
CA ALA A 102 -9.62 -9.55 7.74
C ALA A 102 -10.17 -8.73 6.56
N LEU A 103 -9.52 -7.61 6.25
CA LEU A 103 -9.87 -6.72 5.14
C LEU A 103 -9.75 -7.46 3.79
N ASN A 104 -8.64 -8.16 3.55
CA ASN A 104 -8.36 -8.88 2.31
C ASN A 104 -9.40 -9.96 2.00
N LYS A 105 -10.05 -10.57 3.01
CA LYS A 105 -11.14 -11.55 2.79
C LYS A 105 -12.43 -10.94 2.22
N GLN A 106 -12.58 -9.62 2.35
CA GLN A 106 -13.77 -8.86 1.97
C GLN A 106 -13.55 -8.01 0.71
N ILE A 107 -12.31 -7.96 0.21
CA ILE A 107 -11.95 -7.31 -1.06
C ILE A 107 -12.14 -8.33 -2.20
N ALA A 108 -12.60 -7.87 -3.36
CA ALA A 108 -12.70 -8.69 -4.55
C ALA A 108 -11.30 -9.03 -5.11
N ASP A 109 -11.11 -10.27 -5.54
CA ASP A 109 -9.88 -10.69 -6.19
C ASP A 109 -9.84 -10.16 -7.62
N PHE A 110 -8.72 -9.55 -7.99
CA PHE A 110 -8.45 -9.13 -9.36
C PHE A 110 -7.45 -10.07 -10.00
N HIS A 111 -7.80 -10.62 -11.16
CA HIS A 111 -6.84 -11.38 -11.93
C HIS A 111 -5.83 -10.43 -12.58
N PHE A 112 -4.58 -10.50 -12.14
CA PHE A 112 -3.45 -9.85 -12.78
C PHE A 112 -2.45 -10.93 -13.21
N LYS A 113 -2.10 -10.96 -14.50
CA LYS A 113 -1.08 -11.87 -15.00
C LYS A 113 0.29 -11.26 -14.78
N MET A 114 1.03 -11.79 -13.82
CA MET A 114 2.44 -11.50 -13.64
C MET A 114 3.25 -12.45 -14.53
N HIS A 115 4.09 -11.92 -15.41
CA HIS A 115 5.08 -12.71 -16.14
C HIS A 115 6.10 -13.27 -15.16
N ASP A 116 6.41 -14.56 -15.26
CA ASP A 116 7.39 -15.17 -14.37
C ASP A 116 8.82 -14.86 -14.83
N SER A 117 9.80 -15.11 -13.94
CA SER A 117 11.20 -14.81 -14.23
C SER A 117 11.78 -15.63 -15.38
N ILE A 118 11.18 -16.78 -15.73
CA ILE A 118 11.62 -17.65 -16.83
C ILE A 118 11.15 -17.05 -18.15
N GLU A 119 9.86 -16.69 -18.24
CA GLU A 119 9.29 -16.00 -19.40
C GLU A 119 10.08 -14.73 -19.72
N VAL A 120 10.41 -13.91 -18.72
CA VAL A 120 11.21 -12.70 -18.91
C VAL A 120 12.63 -13.03 -19.40
N LYS A 121 13.30 -14.05 -18.83
CA LYS A 121 14.66 -14.44 -19.25
C LYS A 121 14.72 -14.92 -20.70
N GLN A 122 13.67 -15.57 -21.19
CA GLN A 122 13.62 -16.04 -22.59
C GLN A 122 13.62 -14.88 -23.61
N THR A 123 13.31 -13.66 -23.19
CA THR A 123 13.36 -12.48 -24.06
C THR A 123 14.78 -11.89 -24.21
N ILE A 124 15.72 -12.25 -23.34
CA ILE A 124 17.08 -11.71 -23.30
C ILE A 124 17.97 -12.46 -24.31
N ARG A 125 18.72 -11.74 -25.13
CA ARG A 125 19.63 -12.29 -26.15
C ARG A 125 21.10 -12.10 -25.76
N PRO A 126 22.00 -12.96 -26.27
CA PRO A 126 23.44 -12.74 -26.11
C PRO A 126 23.85 -11.37 -26.68
N GLY A 127 24.55 -10.57 -25.88
CA GLY A 127 24.97 -9.22 -26.24
C GLY A 127 24.05 -8.10 -25.72
N ASP A 128 22.90 -8.43 -25.13
CA ASP A 128 22.03 -7.45 -24.48
C ASP A 128 22.66 -6.90 -23.20
N TRP A 129 22.42 -5.62 -22.95
CA TRP A 129 22.78 -4.95 -21.69
C TRP A 129 21.54 -4.83 -20.81
N GLY A 130 21.68 -5.16 -19.54
CA GLY A 130 20.61 -5.05 -18.54
C GLY A 130 20.93 -4.01 -17.47
N THR A 131 19.90 -3.33 -16.97
CA THR A 131 19.98 -2.50 -15.76
C THR A 131 18.92 -2.95 -14.77
N SER A 132 19.18 -2.75 -13.47
CA SER A 132 18.22 -3.04 -12.40
C SER A 132 17.74 -1.73 -11.80
N LEU A 133 16.42 -1.58 -11.71
CA LEU A 133 15.78 -0.44 -11.06
C LEU A 133 14.88 -0.97 -9.93
N ASP A 134 15.18 -0.57 -8.70
CA ASP A 134 14.31 -0.80 -7.55
C ASP A 134 13.42 0.41 -7.29
N LEU A 135 12.10 0.20 -7.32
CA LEU A 135 11.12 1.24 -6.99
C LEU A 135 10.82 1.18 -5.49
N THR A 136 11.68 1.83 -4.70
CA THR A 136 11.48 1.91 -3.25
C THR A 136 10.17 2.62 -2.93
N SER A 137 9.35 2.04 -2.06
CA SER A 137 8.05 2.59 -1.64
C SER A 137 7.05 2.84 -2.80
N ALA A 138 7.14 2.06 -3.89
CA ALA A 138 6.31 2.22 -5.09
C ALA A 138 4.81 2.43 -4.81
N PHE A 139 4.26 1.68 -3.84
CA PHE A 139 2.84 1.76 -3.48
C PHE A 139 2.43 3.10 -2.87
N HIS A 140 3.35 3.86 -2.26
CA HIS A 140 3.04 5.16 -1.66
C HIS A 140 2.82 6.25 -2.71
N HIS A 141 3.13 5.98 -3.97
CA HIS A 141 2.94 6.92 -5.08
C HIS A 141 1.57 6.81 -5.75
N LEU A 142 0.74 5.84 -5.35
CA LEU A 142 -0.62 5.68 -5.84
C LEU A 142 -1.62 6.29 -4.85
N ILE A 143 -2.56 7.07 -5.40
CA ILE A 143 -3.69 7.58 -4.63
C ILE A 143 -4.68 6.44 -4.42
N VAL A 144 -5.30 6.39 -3.23
CA VAL A 144 -6.38 5.46 -2.89
C VAL A 144 -7.61 6.28 -2.46
N GLN A 145 -8.80 5.92 -2.95
CA GLN A 145 -10.08 6.57 -2.61
C GLN A 145 -10.94 5.75 -1.65
#